data_AF-A0AA39QLS6-F1
#
_entry.id   AF-A0AA39QLS6-F1
#
_cell.length_a   1.000
_cell.length_b   1.000
_cell.length_c   1.000
_cell.angle_alpha   90.00
_cell.angle_beta   90.00
_cell.angle_gamma   90.00
#
_symmetry.space_group_name_H-M   'P 1'
#
loop_
_entity.id
_entity.type
_entity.pdbx_description
1 polymer ?
#
loop_
_entity_poly.entity_id
_entity_poly.type
_entity_poly.pdbx_seq_one_letter_code
_entity_poly.pdbx_strand_id
1 'polypeptide(L)'
;MADYSVSGYNYSVWLFTSLPESFAPSESFGAGYYFGRYDYANYPGVPLVMPNLSARFGGFGTGKSASNAVVYLAVIEEWASGSTFGFQMNLATTQLVYNGTSS
;
A
#
# COMPACT_ATOMS: atom_id res chain seq x y z
N MET A 1 16.27 26.96 -5.19
CA MET A 1 14.87 27.22 -5.58
C MET A 1 14.09 26.01 -5.13
N ALA A 2 13.51 26.11 -3.92
CA ALA A 2 12.72 25.06 -3.30
C ALA A 2 11.30 25.15 -3.86
N ASP A 3 10.78 24.02 -4.35
CA ASP A 3 9.44 23.94 -4.92
C ASP A 3 8.43 23.92 -3.77
N TYR A 4 8.00 25.11 -3.31
CA TYR A 4 7.05 25.31 -2.19
C TYR A 4 5.60 24.96 -2.57
N SER A 5 5.41 23.94 -3.40
CA SER A 5 4.09 23.61 -3.94
C SER A 5 3.76 22.13 -3.88
N VAL A 6 4.72 21.28 -3.50
CA VAL A 6 4.54 19.83 -3.41
C VAL A 6 4.77 19.37 -1.98
N SER A 7 3.79 18.67 -1.39
CA SER A 7 3.91 18.10 -0.05
C SER A 7 3.34 16.68 -0.04
N GLY A 8 4.17 15.71 0.34
CA GLY A 8 3.74 14.34 0.59
C GLY A 8 3.07 14.26 1.96
N TYR A 9 1.94 13.57 2.04
CA TYR A 9 1.18 13.43 3.28
C TYR A 9 1.25 12.01 3.80
N ASN A 10 0.35 11.16 3.35
CA ASN A 10 0.21 9.81 3.83
C ASN A 10 0.40 8.83 2.69
N TYR A 11 0.83 7.63 3.03
CA TYR A 11 0.81 6.50 2.13
C TYR A 11 0.25 5.28 2.84
N SER A 12 -0.51 4.48 2.10
CA SER A 12 -1.00 3.19 2.56
C SER A 12 -0.25 2.06 1.87
N VAL A 13 0.08 1.02 2.63
CA VAL A 13 0.83 -0.13 2.13
C VAL A 13 -0.07 -1.36 2.14
N TRP A 14 -0.08 -2.06 1.00
CA TRP A 14 -0.89 -3.24 0.76
C TRP A 14 -0.05 -4.37 0.16
N LEU A 15 -0.43 -5.62 0.41
CA LEU A 15 0.02 -6.78 -0.35
C LEU A 15 -1.12 -7.26 -1.24
N PHE A 16 -1.15 -6.84 -2.49
CA PHE A 16 -2.14 -7.30 -3.44
C PHE A 16 -1.84 -8.73 -3.91
N THR A 17 -2.86 -9.57 -3.94
CA THR A 17 -2.85 -10.90 -4.57
C THR A 17 -3.40 -10.84 -6.00
N SER A 18 -4.10 -9.75 -6.34
CA SER A 18 -4.47 -9.37 -7.70
C SER A 18 -4.32 -7.85 -7.86
N LEU A 19 -3.75 -7.41 -8.98
CA LEU A 19 -3.65 -5.98 -9.27
C LEU A 19 -5.03 -5.38 -9.58
N PRO A 20 -5.30 -4.13 -9.18
CA PRO A 20 -6.53 -3.45 -9.55
C PRO A 20 -6.57 -3.18 -11.05
N GLU A 21 -7.71 -3.47 -11.68
CA GLU A 21 -7.90 -3.26 -13.13
C GLU A 21 -8.13 -1.79 -13.46
N SER A 22 -8.88 -1.07 -12.62
CA SER A 22 -9.16 0.35 -12.82
C SER A 22 -9.54 1.04 -11.53
N PHE A 23 -9.15 2.31 -11.37
CA PHE A 23 -9.68 3.22 -10.35
C PHE A 23 -11.07 3.72 -10.75
N ALA A 24 -12.00 2.78 -10.88
CA ALA A 24 -13.41 3.04 -11.19
C ALA A 24 -14.32 2.25 -10.24
N PRO A 25 -15.59 2.65 -10.08
CA PRO A 25 -16.54 1.89 -9.29
C PRO A 25 -16.62 0.43 -9.78
N SER A 26 -16.38 -0.52 -8.87
CA SER A 26 -16.44 -1.96 -9.15
C SER A 26 -16.87 -2.72 -7.90
N GLU A 27 -17.48 -3.88 -8.08
CA GLU A 27 -17.83 -4.77 -6.96
C GLU A 27 -16.57 -5.36 -6.29
N SER A 28 -15.49 -5.53 -7.06
CA SER A 28 -14.18 -5.95 -6.56
C SER A 28 -13.09 -5.14 -7.26
N PHE A 29 -12.49 -4.21 -6.51
CA PHE A 29 -11.40 -3.38 -6.99
C PHE A 29 -10.05 -4.10 -6.96
N GLY A 30 -9.84 -4.96 -5.95
CA GLY A 30 -8.61 -5.72 -5.76
C GLY A 30 -8.69 -6.57 -4.49
N ALA A 31 -7.81 -7.55 -4.37
CA ALA A 31 -7.70 -8.42 -3.20
C ALA A 31 -6.29 -8.35 -2.62
N GLY A 32 -6.17 -8.38 -1.29
CA GLY A 32 -4.87 -8.30 -0.63
C GLY A 32 -4.93 -8.04 0.87
N TYR A 33 -3.75 -7.90 1.46
CA TYR A 33 -3.58 -7.58 2.88
C TYR A 33 -3.27 -6.10 3.05
N TYR A 34 -3.98 -5.44 3.97
CA TYR A 34 -3.66 -4.08 4.39
C TYR A 34 -2.61 -4.10 5.49
N PHE A 35 -1.46 -3.46 5.28
CA PHE A 35 -0.42 -3.38 6.29
C PHE A 35 -0.54 -2.16 7.20
N GLY A 36 -1.18 -1.09 6.70
CA GLY A 36 -1.35 0.15 7.46
C GLY A 36 -1.19 1.40 6.60
N ARG A 37 -1.42 2.53 7.26
CA ARG A 37 -1.20 3.88 6.75
C ARG A 37 -0.06 4.50 7.53
N TYR A 38 0.81 5.19 6.82
CA TYR A 38 2.04 5.78 7.33
C TYR A 38 2.15 7.22 6.83
N ASP A 39 2.75 8.10 7.62
CA ASP A 39 3.03 9.46 7.19
C ASP A 39 4.37 9.53 6.45
N TYR A 40 4.44 10.44 5.47
CA TYR A 40 5.67 10.80 4.79
C TYR A 40 6.64 11.41 5.80
N ALA A 41 7.94 11.11 5.67
CA ALA A 41 8.95 11.66 6.56
C ALA A 41 9.03 13.19 6.39
N ASN A 42 8.39 13.94 7.29
CA ASN A 42 8.47 15.39 7.35
C ASN A 42 9.18 15.77 8.65
N TYR A 43 10.28 16.53 8.60
CA TYR A 43 10.97 16.96 9.81
C TYR A 43 10.02 17.79 10.71
N PRO A 44 9.89 17.49 12.02
CA PRO A 44 10.73 16.61 12.85
C PRO A 44 10.16 15.18 13.04
N GLY A 45 9.93 14.47 11.92
CA GLY A 45 9.07 13.28 11.81
C GLY A 45 9.59 11.98 12.43
N VAL A 46 8.61 11.17 12.82
CA VAL A 46 8.64 9.94 13.62
C VAL A 46 9.34 8.77 12.87
N PRO A 47 10.02 7.83 13.57
CA PRO A 47 10.68 6.68 12.95
C PRO A 47 9.73 5.77 12.16
N LEU A 48 10.18 5.40 10.95
CA LEU A 48 9.50 4.47 10.05
C LEU A 48 9.69 3.03 10.55
N VAL A 49 8.59 2.34 10.86
CA VAL A 49 8.60 0.89 11.12
C VAL A 49 7.95 0.20 9.94
N MET A 50 8.75 -0.54 9.17
CA MET A 50 8.26 -1.41 8.11
C MET A 50 7.24 -2.40 8.71
N PRO A 51 6.06 -2.61 8.08
CA PRO A 51 5.10 -3.59 8.56
C PRO A 51 5.72 -4.98 8.61
N ASN A 52 5.40 -5.73 9.66
CA ASN A 52 5.84 -7.11 9.78
C ASN A 52 5.12 -7.99 8.73
N LEU A 53 5.83 -8.33 7.65
CA LEU A 53 5.32 -9.19 6.56
C LEU A 53 5.14 -10.66 6.97
N SER A 54 5.65 -11.08 8.14
CA SER A 54 5.54 -12.44 8.66
C SER A 54 4.35 -12.66 9.59
N ALA A 55 3.61 -11.60 9.92
CA ALA A 55 2.46 -11.70 10.82
C ALA A 55 1.30 -12.47 10.18
N ARG A 56 0.82 -13.51 10.87
CA ARG A 56 -0.41 -14.23 10.49
C ARG A 56 -1.61 -13.41 10.95
N PHE A 57 -2.32 -12.78 10.03
CA PHE A 57 -3.55 -12.04 10.31
C PHE A 57 -4.75 -13.02 10.24
N GLY A 58 -5.17 -13.54 11.40
CA GLY A 58 -6.35 -14.39 11.54
C GLY A 58 -7.66 -13.60 11.69
N GLY A 59 -8.81 -14.23 11.43
CA GLY A 59 -10.14 -13.64 11.57
C GLY A 59 -11.22 -14.39 10.77
N PHE A 60 -12.49 -14.01 10.93
CA PHE A 60 -13.54 -14.48 10.02
C PHE A 60 -13.24 -13.98 8.60
N GLY A 61 -13.22 -14.89 7.62
CA GLY A 61 -12.76 -14.58 6.26
C GLY A 61 -11.26 -14.81 6.03
N THR A 62 -10.58 -15.60 6.87
CA THR A 62 -9.18 -16.00 6.62
C THR A 62 -9.02 -16.55 5.20
N GLY A 63 -8.13 -15.91 4.44
CA GLY A 63 -7.86 -16.23 3.04
C GLY A 63 -7.29 -17.64 2.84
N LYS A 64 -7.27 -18.07 1.58
CA LYS A 64 -6.72 -19.38 1.19
C LYS A 64 -5.21 -19.44 1.45
N SER A 65 -4.71 -20.59 1.89
CA SER A 65 -3.28 -20.87 1.94
C SER A 65 -2.65 -20.74 0.54
N ALA A 66 -1.50 -20.06 0.47
CA ALA A 66 -0.75 -19.88 -0.76
C ALA A 66 0.76 -20.05 -0.49
N SER A 67 1.48 -20.62 -1.45
CA SER A 67 2.93 -20.68 -1.48
C SER A 67 3.40 -20.61 -2.93
N ASN A 68 4.61 -20.11 -3.15
CA ASN A 68 5.15 -19.85 -4.49
C ASN A 68 4.18 -19.05 -5.38
N ALA A 69 3.46 -18.09 -4.78
CA ALA A 69 2.45 -17.29 -5.46
C ALA A 69 2.99 -15.90 -5.79
N VAL A 70 2.67 -15.38 -6.97
CA VAL A 70 2.98 -13.98 -7.31
C VAL A 70 2.06 -13.08 -6.51
N VAL A 71 2.65 -12.11 -5.82
CA VAL A 71 1.95 -11.06 -5.07
C VAL A 71 2.59 -9.71 -5.38
N TYR A 72 1.94 -8.61 -5.03
CA TYR A 72 2.41 -7.27 -5.32
C TYR A 72 2.41 -6.43 -4.05
N LEU A 73 3.58 -5.93 -3.65
CA LEU A 73 3.66 -4.89 -2.65
C LEU A 73 3.23 -3.58 -3.30
N ALA A 74 2.10 -3.06 -2.85
CA ALA A 74 1.47 -1.85 -3.37
C ALA A 74 1.56 -0.72 -2.36
N VAL A 75 1.93 0.47 -2.83
CA VAL A 75 1.92 1.72 -2.06
C VAL A 75 0.99 2.68 -2.77
N ILE A 76 -0.02 3.17 -2.05
CA ILE A 76 -0.89 4.25 -2.52
C ILE A 76 -0.47 5.50 -1.76
N GLU A 77 0.09 6.47 -2.47
CA GLU A 77 0.56 7.74 -1.90
C GLU A 77 -0.45 8.84 -2.14
N GLU A 78 -0.63 9.72 -1.15
CA GLU A 78 -1.39 10.96 -1.23
C GLU A 78 -0.44 12.17 -1.11
N TRP A 79 -0.51 13.10 -2.07
CA TRP A 79 0.32 14.30 -2.10
C TRP A 79 -0.48 15.52 -2.56
N ALA A 80 -0.16 16.70 -2.06
CA ALA A 80 -0.73 17.94 -2.56
C ALA A 80 0.17 18.56 -3.61
N SER A 81 -0.43 19.08 -4.67
CA SER A 81 0.18 20.12 -5.49
C SER A 81 -0.64 21.39 -5.45
N GLY A 82 0.01 22.54 -5.61
CA GLY A 82 -0.70 23.80 -5.87
C GLY A 82 -1.50 23.82 -7.19
N SER A 83 -1.51 22.73 -7.96
CA SER A 83 -2.17 22.63 -9.27
C SER A 83 -3.51 21.90 -9.25
N THR A 84 -3.91 21.32 -8.11
CA THR A 84 -5.16 20.54 -8.01
C THR A 84 -6.06 21.00 -6.87
N PHE A 85 -7.36 20.78 -7.00
CA PHE A 85 -8.30 20.92 -5.89
C PHE A 85 -8.23 19.64 -5.02
N GLY A 86 -7.47 19.71 -3.92
CA GLY A 86 -7.28 18.60 -2.99
C GLY A 86 -6.02 17.76 -3.28
N PHE A 87 -5.92 16.63 -2.59
CA PHE A 87 -4.80 15.70 -2.74
C PHE A 87 -4.89 14.91 -4.04
N GLN A 88 -3.73 14.67 -4.62
CA GLN A 88 -3.51 13.74 -5.70
C GLN A 88 -3.11 12.39 -5.11
N MET A 89 -3.41 11.32 -5.85
CA MET A 89 -3.02 9.97 -5.48
C MET A 89 -2.23 9.29 -6.59
N ASN A 90 -1.29 8.43 -6.20
CA ASN A 90 -0.62 7.50 -7.11
C ASN A 90 -0.70 6.07 -6.58
N LEU A 91 -0.38 5.10 -7.44
CA LEU A 91 -0.16 3.72 -7.07
C LEU A 91 1.21 3.29 -7.59
N ALA A 92 2.07 2.82 -6.69
CA ALA A 92 3.32 2.15 -7.03
C ALA A 92 3.23 0.68 -6.61
N THR A 93 3.61 -0.24 -7.51
CA THR A 93 3.54 -1.70 -7.25
C THR A 93 4.85 -2.39 -7.56
N THR A 94 5.30 -3.23 -6.65
CA THR A 94 6.48 -4.10 -6.82
C THR A 94 6.05 -5.55 -6.74
N GLN A 95 6.33 -6.33 -7.78
CA GLN A 95 6.04 -7.76 -7.80
C GLN A 95 7.00 -8.54 -6.89
N LEU A 96 6.45 -9.46 -6.09
CA LEU A 96 7.16 -10.35 -5.17
C LEU A 96 6.67 -11.79 -5.35
N VAL A 97 7.43 -12.75 -4.82
CA VAL A 97 7.02 -14.15 -4.69
C VAL A 97 6.71 -14.44 -3.22
N TYR A 98 5.47 -14.78 -2.93
CA TYR A 98 5.04 -15.21 -1.60
C TYR A 98 5.40 -16.66 -1.36
N ASN A 99 6.45 -16.88 -0.56
CA ASN A 99 6.84 -18.19 -0.06
C ASN A 99 6.38 -18.34 1.39
N GLY A 100 5.08 -18.60 1.57
CA GLY A 100 4.55 -19.00 2.87
C GLY A 100 5.17 -20.34 3.28
N THR A 101 6.03 -20.33 4.29
CA THR A 101 6.39 -21.58 4.98
C THR A 101 5.19 -22.02 5.80
N SER A 102 4.77 -23.27 5.62
CA SER A 102 3.86 -23.92 6.55
C SER A 102 4.49 -23.85 7.95
N SER A 103 3.87 -23.07 8.84
CA SER A 103 4.18 -23.11 10.27
C SER A 103 3.48 -24.30 10.89
#